data_AF-A0A212EX89-F1
#
_entry.id   AF-A0A212EX89-F1
#
_cell.length_a   1.000
_cell.length_b   1.000
_cell.length_c   1.000
_cell.angle_alpha   90.00
_cell.angle_beta   90.00
_cell.angle_gamma   90.00
#
_symmetry.space_group_name_H-M   'P 1'
#
loop_
_entity.id
_entity.type
_entity.pdbx_description
1 polymer ?
#
loop_
_entity_poly.entity_id
_entity_poly.type
_entity_poly.pdbx_seq_one_letter_code
_entity_poly.pdbx_strand_id
1 'polypeptide(L)'
;MPKPTPVEDLIIPPQDQKICGTICVCQMTAILSCVAIVYLTVAIYMPYTRAIASGIDPTPIMCTTTRAVNKENCDWGSCGEWCLSKTSGACIQIYVNLRKNGSSLLLSECGSAANKTCYGIDQENAKKYHCIRDECRNLTGTFNCTEGKCINITDAFECAFRDTDPPLKCSGRRGKITCIDVHGLFSCSRGTCRKIRTPYNCDRRCVDIPTRNKNVIVLSGDRVFLAKCAKLAQEEGGNVVWTDSGEEVLMLSCHAVHNGSSGVVAVDCINAALLPRTEISDLTNFTYLQYLYTSKATPNRLIAPSEVELTLANDSRLMINLEGCVNTLADECKEFLKDYGRDGTDHNAKARFPCFYTESNPDTVVARFDLDATYRQFIVALILPTVLIVVSCITLMLCQKTVEVGDDAKMRIKGCGSGQADMQLSPNDPVSPL
;
A
#
# COMPACT_ATOMS: atom_id res chain seq x y z
N MET A 1 -54.22 -58.35 33.78
CA MET A 1 -54.59 -57.18 32.96
C MET A 1 -53.74 -56.00 33.43
N PRO A 2 -52.84 -55.47 32.59
CA PRO A 2 -52.10 -54.27 32.94
C PRO A 2 -53.03 -53.05 32.87
N LYS A 3 -52.95 -52.18 33.88
CA LYS A 3 -53.72 -50.94 33.97
C LYS A 3 -53.28 -50.02 32.82
N PRO A 4 -54.19 -49.52 31.97
CA PRO A 4 -53.79 -48.63 30.88
C PRO A 4 -53.24 -47.34 31.50
N THR A 5 -51.99 -47.01 31.18
CA THR A 5 -51.42 -45.69 31.45
C THR A 5 -52.08 -44.70 30.49
N PRO A 6 -52.67 -43.60 30.98
CA PRO A 6 -53.21 -42.58 30.10
C PRO A 6 -52.08 -42.03 29.22
N VAL A 7 -52.33 -41.95 27.92
CA VAL A 7 -51.46 -41.22 27.00
C VAL A 7 -51.70 -39.75 27.29
N GLU A 8 -50.78 -39.12 28.03
CA GLU A 8 -50.73 -37.67 28.11
C GLU A 8 -50.29 -37.18 26.73
N ASP A 9 -51.26 -36.82 25.89
CA ASP A 9 -50.99 -35.97 24.74
C ASP A 9 -50.55 -34.61 25.30
N LEU A 10 -49.23 -34.39 25.36
CA LEU A 10 -48.61 -33.09 25.59
C LEU A 10 -48.98 -32.17 24.42
N ILE A 11 -50.23 -31.70 24.41
CA ILE A 11 -50.67 -30.58 23.58
C ILE A 11 -50.00 -29.35 24.18
N ILE A 12 -48.87 -28.98 23.60
CA ILE A 12 -48.16 -27.73 23.92
C ILE A 12 -49.10 -26.59 23.54
N PRO A 13 -49.65 -25.82 24.50
CA PRO A 13 -50.54 -24.72 24.17
C PRO A 13 -49.77 -23.67 23.36
N PRO A 14 -50.43 -22.96 22.41
CA PRO A 14 -49.76 -21.94 21.62
C PRO A 14 -49.17 -20.87 22.54
N GLN A 15 -47.84 -20.78 22.54
CA GLN A 15 -47.11 -19.78 23.32
C GLN A 15 -47.22 -18.40 22.68
N ASP A 16 -47.07 -17.35 23.50
CA ASP A 16 -46.97 -15.99 22.98
C ASP A 16 -45.65 -15.83 22.22
N GLN A 17 -45.74 -15.83 20.88
CA GLN A 17 -44.60 -15.71 19.98
C GLN A 17 -43.80 -14.43 20.20
N LYS A 18 -44.41 -13.35 20.73
CA LYS A 18 -43.71 -12.09 20.99
C LYS A 18 -42.80 -12.20 22.21
N ILE A 19 -43.29 -12.84 23.28
CA ILE A 19 -42.51 -13.05 24.52
C ILE A 19 -41.37 -14.04 24.23
N CYS A 20 -41.68 -15.19 23.62
CA CYS A 20 -40.67 -16.18 23.25
C CYS A 20 -39.64 -15.62 22.26
N GLY A 21 -40.09 -14.86 21.26
CA GLY A 21 -39.22 -14.22 20.28
C GLY A 21 -38.28 -13.20 20.91
N THR A 22 -38.79 -12.36 21.83
CA THR A 22 -37.96 -11.38 22.55
C THR A 22 -36.90 -12.05 23.42
N ILE A 23 -37.27 -13.08 24.19
CA ILE A 23 -36.32 -13.85 25.01
C ILE A 23 -35.26 -14.50 24.12
N CYS A 24 -35.67 -15.13 23.02
CA CYS A 24 -34.76 -15.79 22.09
C CYS A 24 -33.76 -14.81 21.45
N VAL A 25 -34.23 -13.66 20.98
CA VAL A 25 -33.36 -12.62 20.40
C VAL A 25 -32.39 -12.09 21.44
N CYS A 26 -32.83 -11.75 22.66
CA CYS A 26 -31.94 -11.28 23.72
C CYS A 26 -30.92 -12.34 24.14
N GLN A 27 -31.30 -13.62 24.23
CA GLN A 27 -30.37 -14.72 24.49
C GLN A 27 -29.33 -14.85 23.38
N MET A 28 -29.76 -14.82 22.12
CA MET A 28 -28.86 -14.89 20.97
C MET A 28 -27.90 -13.70 20.94
N THR A 29 -28.39 -12.47 21.15
CA THR A 29 -27.56 -11.26 21.19
C THR A 29 -26.56 -11.31 22.33
N ALA A 30 -26.92 -11.81 23.53
CA ALA A 30 -26.00 -11.98 24.63
C ALA A 30 -24.87 -12.96 24.29
N ILE A 31 -25.21 -14.14 23.73
CA ILE A 31 -24.22 -15.16 23.34
C ILE A 31 -23.29 -14.62 22.25
N LEU A 32 -23.84 -14.01 21.19
CA LEU A 32 -23.05 -13.45 20.09
C LEU A 32 -22.15 -12.31 20.58
N SER A 33 -22.62 -11.48 21.52
CA SER A 33 -21.80 -10.41 22.11
C SER A 33 -20.65 -10.97 22.94
N CYS A 34 -20.87 -12.02 23.73
CA CYS A 34 -19.80 -12.71 24.47
C CYS A 34 -18.73 -13.27 23.52
N VAL A 35 -19.16 -13.98 22.47
CA VAL A 35 -18.25 -14.54 21.47
C VAL A 35 -17.49 -13.42 20.76
N ALA A 36 -18.18 -12.35 20.38
CA ALA A 36 -17.56 -11.18 19.75
C ALA A 36 -16.45 -10.57 20.63
N ILE A 37 -16.67 -10.40 21.93
CA ILE A 37 -15.66 -9.86 22.86
C ILE A 37 -14.38 -10.72 22.85
N VAL A 38 -14.51 -12.05 22.86
CA VAL A 38 -13.36 -12.97 22.83
C VAL A 38 -12.55 -12.80 21.53
N TYR A 39 -13.22 -12.74 20.38
CA TYR A 39 -12.54 -12.54 19.10
C TYR A 39 -11.92 -11.15 18.97
N LEU A 40 -12.65 -10.10 19.37
CA LEU A 40 -12.18 -8.71 19.34
C LEU A 40 -11.00 -8.48 20.28
N THR A 41 -10.83 -9.31 21.32
CA THR A 41 -9.66 -9.26 22.20
C THR A 41 -8.38 -9.52 21.40
N VAL A 42 -8.36 -10.56 20.56
CA VAL A 42 -7.19 -10.89 19.74
C VAL A 42 -7.08 -9.97 18.53
N ALA A 43 -8.21 -9.63 17.91
CA ALA A 43 -8.21 -8.87 16.66
C ALA A 43 -7.98 -7.36 16.83
N ILE A 44 -8.40 -6.75 17.95
CA ILE A 44 -8.37 -5.29 18.14
C ILE A 44 -7.71 -4.89 19.46
N TYR A 45 -8.07 -5.51 20.58
CA TYR A 45 -7.53 -5.12 21.90
C TYR A 45 -6.01 -5.33 22.01
N MET A 46 -5.53 -6.52 21.64
CA MET A 46 -4.09 -6.82 21.64
C MET A 46 -3.28 -5.93 20.68
N PRO A 47 -3.68 -5.72 19.40
CA PRO A 47 -2.99 -4.77 18.53
C PRO A 47 -3.01 -3.33 19.02
N TYR A 48 -4.15 -2.85 19.54
CA TYR A 48 -4.26 -1.49 20.10
C TYR A 48 -3.33 -1.27 21.29
N THR A 49 -3.31 -2.20 22.25
CA THR A 49 -2.40 -2.10 23.41
C THR A 49 -0.93 -2.10 23.00
N ARG A 50 -0.56 -2.91 22.00
CA ARG A 50 0.80 -2.89 21.42
C ARG A 50 1.10 -1.57 20.71
N ALA A 51 0.14 -1.02 19.97
CA ALA A 51 0.30 0.24 19.24
C ALA A 51 0.51 1.45 20.17
N ILE A 52 -0.12 1.48 21.34
CA ILE A 52 0.16 2.51 22.35
C ILE A 52 1.49 2.26 23.04
N ALA A 53 1.79 1.01 23.38
CA ALA A 53 3.03 0.65 24.06
C ALA A 53 4.28 0.82 23.18
N SER A 54 4.14 0.85 21.85
CA SER A 54 5.26 1.00 20.93
C SER A 54 5.92 2.38 20.99
N GLY A 55 5.22 3.41 21.47
CA GLY A 55 5.75 4.77 21.56
C GLY A 55 6.18 5.35 20.20
N ILE A 56 5.53 4.91 19.12
CA ILE A 56 5.75 5.43 17.77
C ILE A 56 5.06 6.80 17.65
N ASP A 57 5.77 7.77 17.09
CA ASP A 57 5.21 9.09 16.80
C ASP A 57 4.22 8.98 15.62
N PRO A 58 2.97 9.48 15.73
CA PRO A 58 2.01 9.48 14.64
C PRO A 58 2.35 10.50 13.53
N THR A 59 3.35 11.36 13.71
CA THR A 59 3.83 12.25 12.65
C THR A 59 4.76 11.51 11.70
N PRO A 60 4.45 11.45 10.39
CA PRO A 60 5.28 10.73 9.44
C PRO A 60 6.60 11.47 9.19
N ILE A 61 7.68 10.70 9.15
CA ILE A 61 8.98 11.14 8.64
C ILE A 61 9.29 10.43 7.32
N MET A 62 10.46 10.66 6.72
CA MET A 62 10.77 10.10 5.41
C MET A 62 11.71 8.90 5.49
N CYS A 63 11.33 7.84 4.79
CA CYS A 63 12.16 6.66 4.56
C CYS A 63 12.60 6.59 3.09
N THR A 64 13.85 6.16 2.87
CA THR A 64 14.38 5.85 1.54
C THR A 64 14.87 4.41 1.50
N THR A 65 14.36 3.60 0.57
CA THR A 65 14.80 2.20 0.43
C THR A 65 16.26 2.11 -0.03
N THR A 66 17.08 1.38 0.71
CA THR A 66 18.50 1.16 0.41
C THR A 66 18.75 -0.17 -0.27
N ARG A 67 18.09 -1.24 0.19
CA ARG A 67 18.19 -2.59 -0.37
C ARG A 67 16.93 -3.39 -0.10
N ALA A 68 16.55 -4.23 -1.05
CA ALA A 68 15.54 -5.26 -0.88
C ALA A 68 16.17 -6.64 -1.12
N VAL A 69 16.14 -7.52 -0.12
CA VAL A 69 16.83 -8.81 -0.17
C VAL A 69 15.84 -9.96 -0.01
N ASN A 70 15.90 -10.92 -0.92
CA ASN A 70 15.22 -12.20 -0.78
C ASN A 70 16.09 -13.16 0.04
N LYS A 71 15.57 -13.71 1.13
CA LYS A 71 16.27 -14.66 2.00
C LYS A 71 15.41 -15.90 2.20
N GLU A 72 15.97 -17.10 2.03
CA GLU A 72 15.22 -18.37 2.11
C GLU A 72 14.82 -18.78 3.52
N ASN A 73 15.57 -18.33 4.54
CA ASN A 73 15.31 -18.64 5.94
C ASN A 73 15.43 -17.37 6.78
N CYS A 74 14.29 -16.85 7.18
CA CYS A 74 14.18 -15.53 7.78
C CYS A 74 13.79 -15.58 9.25
N ASP A 75 14.48 -14.78 10.07
CA ASP A 75 14.05 -14.49 11.43
C ASP A 75 12.95 -13.41 11.46
N TRP A 76 12.89 -12.58 10.42
CA TRP A 76 11.90 -11.51 10.22
C TRP A 76 11.74 -11.23 8.72
N GLY A 77 10.58 -10.72 8.32
CA GLY A 77 10.30 -10.23 6.97
C GLY A 77 9.56 -8.90 7.03
N SER A 78 9.65 -8.11 5.95
CA SER A 78 8.99 -6.79 5.91
C SER A 78 7.48 -6.87 5.77
N CYS A 79 6.98 -7.91 5.12
CA CYS A 79 5.56 -8.22 5.00
C CYS A 79 5.37 -9.73 4.90
N GLY A 80 4.44 -10.27 5.69
CA GLY A 80 3.95 -11.64 5.58
C GLY A 80 2.42 -11.64 5.50
N GLU A 81 1.87 -12.68 4.87
CA GLU A 81 0.43 -12.92 4.82
C GLU A 81 0.09 -14.13 5.70
N TRP A 82 -1.01 -14.06 6.45
CA TRP A 82 -1.53 -15.17 7.26
C TRP A 82 -0.60 -15.70 8.37
N CYS A 83 0.04 -14.81 9.12
CA CYS A 83 1.09 -15.17 10.09
C CYS A 83 0.53 -15.66 11.44
N LEU A 84 -0.30 -16.71 11.43
CA LEU A 84 -0.73 -17.40 12.66
C LEU A 84 0.44 -18.10 13.38
N SER A 85 1.53 -18.38 12.65
CA SER A 85 2.79 -18.93 13.17
C SER A 85 3.98 -18.06 12.76
N LYS A 86 5.13 -18.23 13.45
CA LYS A 86 6.38 -17.57 13.04
C LYS A 86 6.67 -17.85 11.57
N THR A 87 7.11 -16.82 10.86
CA THR A 87 7.53 -16.89 9.46
C THR A 87 8.64 -17.93 9.31
N SER A 88 8.32 -19.10 8.78
CA SER A 88 9.30 -20.10 8.36
C SER A 88 9.28 -20.17 6.83
N GLY A 89 10.44 -19.97 6.21
CA GLY A 89 10.60 -19.99 4.76
C GLY A 89 11.10 -18.68 4.16
N ALA A 90 10.99 -18.59 2.84
CA ALA A 90 11.53 -17.49 2.06
C ALA A 90 10.76 -16.19 2.33
N CYS A 91 11.50 -15.11 2.60
CA CYS A 91 10.94 -13.80 2.85
C CYS A 91 11.75 -12.69 2.17
N ILE A 92 11.12 -11.52 2.06
CA ILE A 92 11.79 -10.30 1.63
C ILE A 92 12.05 -9.39 2.82
N GLN A 93 13.28 -8.88 2.89
CA GLN A 93 13.75 -7.93 3.88
C GLN A 93 14.09 -6.62 3.20
N ILE A 94 13.31 -5.58 3.50
CA ILE A 94 13.52 -4.21 3.02
C ILE A 94 14.24 -3.42 4.11
N TYR A 95 15.35 -2.82 3.72
CA TYR A 95 16.12 -1.90 4.55
C TYR A 95 15.96 -0.48 4.02
N VAL A 96 15.84 0.47 4.93
CA VAL A 96 15.60 1.88 4.61
C VAL A 96 16.51 2.78 5.42
N ASN A 97 16.86 3.92 4.85
CA ASN A 97 17.44 5.03 5.59
C ASN A 97 16.33 5.91 6.12
N LEU A 98 16.42 6.23 7.40
CA LEU A 98 15.47 7.04 8.13
C LEU A 98 15.97 8.48 8.19
N ARG A 99 15.13 9.44 7.81
CA ARG A 99 15.47 10.86 7.88
C ARG A 99 14.29 11.73 8.26
N LYS A 100 14.58 12.92 8.78
CA LYS A 100 13.58 13.98 8.98
C LYS A 100 13.04 14.49 7.64
N ASN A 101 11.86 15.10 7.69
CA ASN A 101 11.24 15.77 6.55
C ASN A 101 12.13 16.93 6.08
N GLY A 102 12.25 17.05 4.75
CA GLY A 102 12.94 18.16 4.08
C GLY A 102 12.06 19.40 3.98
N SER A 103 12.45 20.32 3.11
CA SER A 103 11.74 21.59 2.92
C SER A 103 10.57 21.43 1.95
N SER A 104 9.40 21.96 2.28
CA SER A 104 8.32 22.15 1.33
C SER A 104 8.41 23.53 0.69
N LEU A 105 8.44 23.57 -0.64
CA LEU A 105 8.72 24.75 -1.44
C LEU A 105 7.54 25.08 -2.36
N LEU A 106 7.09 26.33 -2.33
CA LEU A 106 6.10 26.88 -3.25
C LEU A 106 6.82 27.58 -4.41
N LEU A 107 6.68 27.01 -5.60
CA LEU A 107 7.14 27.61 -6.85
C LEU A 107 6.02 28.51 -7.39
N SER A 108 6.29 29.81 -7.43
CA SER A 108 5.31 30.83 -7.83
C SER A 108 5.61 31.39 -9.22
N GLU A 109 4.56 31.87 -9.90
CA GLU A 109 4.64 32.51 -11.22
C GLU A 109 5.33 31.59 -12.26
N CYS A 110 4.96 30.31 -12.23
CA CYS A 110 5.49 29.31 -13.14
C CYS A 110 4.80 29.39 -14.51
N GLY A 111 5.57 29.66 -15.55
CA GLY A 111 5.14 29.62 -16.94
C GLY A 111 5.25 28.22 -17.54
N SER A 112 5.93 28.10 -18.69
CA SER A 112 6.05 26.82 -19.43
C SER A 112 6.56 25.69 -18.53
N ALA A 113 5.69 24.74 -18.20
CA ALA A 113 6.01 23.55 -17.43
C ALA A 113 6.06 22.31 -18.32
N ALA A 114 6.93 21.38 -18.00
CA ALA A 114 7.04 20.07 -18.63
C ALA A 114 7.18 19.01 -17.54
N ASN A 115 6.43 17.93 -17.65
CA ASN A 115 6.51 16.80 -16.74
C ASN A 115 6.85 15.56 -17.56
N LYS A 116 7.99 14.94 -17.27
CA LYS A 116 8.44 13.74 -17.96
C LYS A 116 8.68 12.64 -16.95
N THR A 117 7.98 11.52 -17.11
CA THR A 117 8.24 10.31 -16.32
C THR A 117 9.20 9.42 -17.09
N CYS A 118 10.38 9.23 -16.51
CA CYS A 118 11.42 8.31 -16.96
C CYS A 118 11.16 6.92 -16.34
N TYR A 119 10.09 6.25 -16.80
CA TYR A 119 9.77 4.90 -16.34
C TYR A 119 10.95 3.96 -16.57
N GLY A 120 11.29 3.13 -15.58
CA GLY A 120 11.90 1.83 -15.90
C GLY A 120 10.83 0.86 -16.39
N ILE A 121 11.21 -0.40 -16.57
CA ILE A 121 10.29 -1.39 -17.15
C ILE A 121 9.42 -1.97 -16.05
N ASP A 122 8.12 -1.72 -16.15
CA ASP A 122 7.13 -2.46 -15.37
C ASP A 122 7.02 -3.88 -15.93
N GLN A 123 7.74 -4.83 -15.32
CA GLN A 123 7.78 -6.22 -15.75
C GLN A 123 6.42 -6.93 -15.66
N GLU A 124 5.48 -6.41 -14.86
CA GLU A 124 4.16 -7.02 -14.71
C GLU A 124 3.26 -6.68 -15.90
N ASN A 125 3.22 -5.40 -16.27
CA ASN A 125 2.35 -4.88 -17.32
C ASN A 125 2.99 -4.89 -18.72
N ALA A 126 4.31 -5.04 -18.82
CA ALA A 126 4.98 -5.10 -20.10
C ALA A 126 4.53 -6.31 -20.92
N LYS A 127 4.40 -6.12 -22.25
CA LYS A 127 4.04 -7.18 -23.18
C LYS A 127 5.08 -8.30 -23.15
N LYS A 128 4.64 -9.50 -22.76
CA LYS A 128 5.44 -10.72 -22.71
C LYS A 128 5.28 -11.48 -24.03
N TYR A 129 6.39 -11.67 -24.73
CA TYR A 129 6.49 -12.46 -25.96
C TYR A 129 6.84 -13.90 -25.59
N HIS A 130 5.97 -14.84 -25.94
CA HIS A 130 6.17 -16.26 -25.67
C HIS A 130 6.85 -16.94 -26.86
N CYS A 131 8.14 -17.28 -26.73
CA CYS A 131 8.88 -17.93 -27.81
C CYS A 131 8.35 -19.33 -28.16
N ILE A 132 7.74 -20.02 -27.18
CA ILE A 132 7.04 -21.30 -27.38
C ILE A 132 5.88 -21.18 -28.37
N ARG A 133 5.22 -20.01 -28.40
CA ARG A 133 4.08 -19.69 -29.27
C ARG A 133 4.50 -19.01 -30.58
N ASP A 134 5.78 -19.08 -30.94
CA ASP A 134 6.37 -18.47 -32.15
C ASP A 134 6.28 -16.93 -32.19
N GLU A 135 6.03 -16.27 -31.05
CA GLU A 135 5.93 -14.81 -30.94
C GLU A 135 7.30 -14.11 -31.03
N CYS A 136 8.40 -14.88 -30.91
CA CYS A 136 9.77 -14.36 -30.94
C CYS A 136 10.38 -14.25 -32.35
N ARG A 137 9.63 -14.58 -33.41
CA ARG A 137 10.11 -14.64 -34.80
C ARG A 137 10.56 -13.27 -35.37
N ASN A 138 9.96 -12.17 -34.91
CA ASN A 138 10.19 -10.82 -35.43
C ASN A 138 10.76 -9.84 -34.39
N LEU A 139 11.33 -10.34 -33.29
CA LEU A 139 11.89 -9.48 -32.25
C LEU A 139 13.04 -8.64 -32.81
N THR A 140 12.97 -7.33 -32.58
CA THR A 140 13.99 -6.36 -32.97
C THR A 140 14.16 -5.39 -31.81
N GLY A 141 15.40 -5.21 -31.35
CA GLY A 141 15.72 -4.45 -30.15
C GLY A 141 16.30 -5.33 -29.03
N THR A 142 16.30 -4.83 -27.81
CA THR A 142 16.83 -5.51 -26.63
C THR A 142 15.69 -6.12 -25.82
N PHE A 143 15.87 -7.36 -25.36
CA PHE A 143 14.86 -8.12 -24.62
C PHE A 143 15.45 -8.74 -23.37
N ASN A 144 14.69 -8.76 -22.28
CA ASN A 144 14.98 -9.55 -21.09
C ASN A 144 14.08 -10.79 -21.10
N CYS A 145 14.67 -11.98 -21.10
CA CYS A 145 13.95 -13.24 -21.23
C CYS A 145 14.11 -14.11 -19.97
N THR A 146 13.01 -14.73 -19.55
CA THR A 146 12.98 -15.71 -18.45
C THR A 146 12.23 -16.94 -18.97
N GLU A 147 12.95 -18.06 -19.14
CA GLU A 147 12.38 -19.34 -19.59
C GLU A 147 11.53 -19.21 -20.88
N GLY A 148 12.09 -18.54 -21.91
CA GLY A 148 11.41 -18.38 -23.19
C GLY A 148 10.27 -17.35 -23.22
N LYS A 149 10.05 -16.61 -22.12
CA LYS A 149 9.19 -15.43 -22.07
C LYS A 149 10.05 -14.18 -22.13
N CYS A 150 9.93 -13.39 -23.18
CA CYS A 150 10.77 -12.21 -23.41
C CYS A 150 9.96 -10.91 -23.26
N ILE A 151 10.54 -9.91 -22.61
CA ILE A 151 9.97 -8.57 -22.44
C ILE A 151 10.82 -7.59 -23.25
N ASN A 152 10.18 -6.70 -24.02
CA ASN A 152 10.89 -5.68 -24.78
C ASN A 152 11.41 -4.58 -23.85
N ILE A 153 12.71 -4.33 -23.88
CA ILE A 153 13.38 -3.36 -23.02
C ILE A 153 14.06 -2.22 -23.79
N THR A 154 13.89 -2.19 -25.12
CA THR A 154 14.61 -1.31 -26.05
C THR A 154 14.44 0.18 -25.77
N ASP A 155 13.25 0.59 -25.32
CA ASP A 155 12.91 2.00 -25.14
C ASP A 155 13.28 2.51 -23.74
N ALA A 156 13.47 1.61 -22.77
CA ALA A 156 13.79 1.98 -21.40
C ALA A 156 15.30 1.96 -21.11
N PHE A 157 16.10 1.20 -21.88
CA PHE A 157 17.52 1.02 -21.63
C PHE A 157 18.39 1.20 -22.88
N GLU A 158 19.48 1.93 -22.70
CA GLU A 158 20.59 2.00 -23.65
C GLU A 158 21.79 1.28 -23.01
N CYS A 159 22.14 0.14 -23.56
CA CYS A 159 23.18 -0.70 -23.01
C CYS A 159 24.38 -0.76 -23.96
N ALA A 160 25.58 -0.55 -23.42
CA ALA A 160 26.82 -0.74 -24.16
C ALA A 160 27.29 -2.19 -24.00
N PHE A 161 27.25 -2.97 -25.09
CA PHE A 161 27.63 -4.39 -25.08
C PHE A 161 29.03 -4.56 -25.69
N ARG A 162 29.96 -5.17 -24.95
CA ARG A 162 31.29 -5.53 -25.48
C ARG A 162 31.37 -7.01 -25.90
N ASP A 163 30.67 -7.89 -25.19
CA ASP A 163 30.68 -9.34 -25.44
C ASP A 163 29.26 -9.88 -25.66
N THR A 164 29.05 -10.49 -26.83
CA THR A 164 27.79 -11.18 -27.15
C THR A 164 28.04 -12.63 -27.57
N ASP A 165 27.16 -13.53 -27.17
CA ASP A 165 27.16 -14.91 -27.64
C ASP A 165 26.88 -14.99 -29.15
N PRO A 166 27.23 -16.14 -29.79
CA PRO A 166 26.80 -16.44 -31.14
C PRO A 166 25.29 -16.29 -31.31
N PRO A 167 24.82 -15.78 -32.46
CA PRO A 167 23.41 -15.51 -32.70
C PRO A 167 22.56 -16.78 -32.73
N LEU A 168 21.51 -16.80 -31.92
CA LEU A 168 20.41 -17.76 -31.94
C LEU A 168 19.36 -17.29 -32.94
N LYS A 169 18.94 -18.16 -33.86
CA LYS A 169 17.85 -17.87 -34.81
C LYS A 169 16.52 -18.32 -34.22
N CYS A 170 15.79 -17.39 -33.59
CA CYS A 170 14.39 -17.59 -33.24
C CYS A 170 13.47 -17.47 -34.47
N SER A 171 13.97 -16.89 -35.57
CA SER A 171 13.28 -16.86 -36.85
C SER A 171 13.46 -18.17 -37.64
N GLY A 172 12.36 -18.87 -37.98
CA GLY A 172 12.37 -20.01 -38.91
C GLY A 172 11.66 -21.26 -38.38
N ARG A 173 11.67 -22.38 -39.15
CA ARG A 173 10.91 -23.61 -38.82
C ARG A 173 11.26 -24.24 -37.46
N ARG A 174 12.50 -24.09 -36.99
CA ARG A 174 12.94 -24.60 -35.67
C ARG A 174 13.08 -23.50 -34.61
N GLY A 175 12.67 -22.26 -34.91
CA GLY A 175 12.84 -21.12 -34.02
C GLY A 175 12.22 -21.33 -32.63
N LYS A 176 11.05 -21.99 -32.57
CA LYS A 176 10.41 -22.37 -31.30
C LYS A 176 11.30 -23.21 -30.39
N ILE A 177 12.08 -24.14 -30.96
CA ILE A 177 12.94 -25.08 -30.22
C ILE A 177 14.25 -24.37 -29.84
N THR A 178 14.76 -23.52 -30.73
CA THR A 178 16.00 -22.77 -30.47
C THR A 178 15.84 -21.76 -29.34
N CYS A 179 14.62 -21.21 -29.16
CA CYS A 179 14.37 -20.14 -28.20
C CYS A 179 13.34 -20.49 -27.11
N ILE A 180 13.13 -21.79 -26.84
CA ILE A 180 12.20 -22.24 -25.78
C ILE A 180 12.72 -21.94 -24.36
N ASP A 181 14.04 -22.03 -24.15
CA ASP A 181 14.68 -21.89 -22.84
C ASP A 181 15.66 -20.69 -22.80
N VAL A 182 15.43 -19.65 -23.60
CA VAL A 182 16.29 -18.46 -23.55
C VAL A 182 16.10 -17.73 -22.22
N HIS A 183 17.23 -17.46 -21.56
CA HIS A 183 17.28 -16.79 -20.26
C HIS A 183 18.37 -15.72 -20.21
N GLY A 184 18.01 -14.54 -19.73
CA GLY A 184 18.86 -13.36 -19.62
C GLY A 184 18.57 -12.32 -20.70
N LEU A 185 19.54 -11.43 -20.94
CA LEU A 185 19.42 -10.33 -21.88
C LEU A 185 19.83 -10.73 -23.29
N PHE A 186 19.02 -10.35 -24.27
CA PHE A 186 19.26 -10.61 -25.68
C PHE A 186 19.13 -9.34 -26.52
N SER A 187 20.06 -9.14 -27.44
CA SER A 187 19.93 -8.18 -28.53
C SER A 187 19.45 -8.92 -29.78
N CYS A 188 18.24 -8.60 -30.23
CA CYS A 188 17.58 -9.24 -31.35
C CYS A 188 17.50 -8.30 -32.57
N SER A 189 17.71 -8.86 -33.75
CA SER A 189 17.45 -8.20 -35.02
C SER A 189 16.65 -9.15 -35.91
N ARG A 190 15.39 -8.82 -36.19
CA ARG A 190 14.45 -9.62 -36.99
C ARG A 190 14.41 -11.11 -36.57
N GLY A 191 14.35 -11.37 -35.27
CA GLY A 191 14.30 -12.73 -34.70
C GLY A 191 15.64 -13.48 -34.67
N THR A 192 16.75 -12.83 -35.01
CA THR A 192 18.10 -13.34 -34.72
C THR A 192 18.60 -12.66 -33.45
N CYS A 193 18.71 -13.40 -32.36
CA CYS A 193 18.98 -12.90 -31.02
C CYS A 193 20.37 -13.32 -30.54
N ARG A 194 21.15 -12.39 -30.01
CA ARG A 194 22.45 -12.65 -29.39
C ARG A 194 22.33 -12.41 -27.90
N LYS A 195 22.77 -13.37 -27.07
CA LYS A 195 22.80 -13.18 -25.63
C LYS A 195 23.88 -12.16 -25.28
N ILE A 196 23.55 -11.22 -24.41
CA ILE A 196 24.46 -10.23 -23.86
C ILE A 196 25.09 -10.84 -22.60
N ARG A 197 26.43 -10.90 -22.54
CA ARG A 197 27.14 -11.43 -21.37
C ARG A 197 27.32 -10.34 -20.32
N THR A 198 27.23 -10.73 -19.04
CA THR A 198 27.71 -9.90 -17.93
C THR A 198 29.25 -9.85 -17.94
N PRO A 199 29.88 -8.70 -17.70
CA PRO A 199 29.28 -7.43 -17.27
C PRO A 199 28.80 -6.57 -18.45
N TYR A 200 27.61 -5.99 -18.32
CA TYR A 200 27.07 -4.95 -19.20
C TYR A 200 26.65 -3.77 -18.33
N ASN A 201 26.79 -2.54 -18.83
CA ASN A 201 26.24 -1.35 -18.20
C ASN A 201 25.06 -0.86 -19.04
N CYS A 202 23.87 -0.85 -18.45
CA CYS A 202 22.65 -0.37 -19.08
C CYS A 202 22.26 0.95 -18.42
N ASP A 203 22.29 2.04 -19.18
CA ASP A 203 21.80 3.32 -18.71
C ASP A 203 20.31 3.45 -19.07
N ARG A 204 19.56 4.19 -18.26
CA ARG A 204 18.14 4.46 -18.53
C ARG A 204 18.02 5.38 -19.74
N ARG A 205 17.30 4.95 -20.77
CA ARG A 205 17.10 5.71 -22.00
C ARG A 205 15.96 6.72 -21.83
N CYS A 206 16.11 7.65 -20.89
CA CYS A 206 15.23 8.81 -20.80
C CYS A 206 15.84 9.98 -21.57
N VAL A 207 15.71 9.94 -22.90
CA VAL A 207 16.14 10.98 -23.84
C VAL A 207 15.11 12.11 -23.92
N ASP A 208 15.41 13.21 -24.60
CA ASP A 208 14.46 14.29 -24.94
C ASP A 208 13.79 15.00 -23.75
N ILE A 209 14.55 15.32 -22.70
CA ILE A 209 14.06 16.17 -21.61
C ILE A 209 14.11 17.64 -22.07
N PRO A 210 12.96 18.35 -22.17
CA PRO A 210 12.91 19.71 -22.71
C PRO A 210 13.33 20.73 -21.65
N THR A 211 14.61 21.08 -21.63
CA THR A 211 15.23 22.07 -20.73
C THR A 211 15.17 23.50 -21.28
N ARG A 212 14.79 23.67 -22.56
CA ARG A 212 14.60 24.98 -23.19
C ARG A 212 13.65 25.88 -22.40
N ASN A 213 14.13 27.09 -22.09
CA ASN A 213 13.42 28.11 -21.31
C ASN A 213 12.89 27.56 -19.97
N LYS A 214 13.66 26.71 -19.28
CA LYS A 214 13.37 26.24 -17.93
C LYS A 214 14.50 26.70 -17.00
N ASN A 215 14.13 27.14 -15.80
CA ASN A 215 15.08 27.56 -14.77
C ASN A 215 14.92 26.79 -13.46
N VAL A 216 13.90 25.93 -13.36
CA VAL A 216 13.73 25.02 -12.22
C VAL A 216 13.56 23.60 -12.74
N ILE A 217 14.34 22.68 -12.16
CA ILE A 217 14.33 21.25 -12.44
C ILE A 217 14.14 20.52 -11.10
N VAL A 218 13.05 19.77 -10.97
CA VAL A 218 12.72 18.99 -9.78
C VAL A 218 12.73 17.50 -10.13
N LEU A 219 13.58 16.75 -9.45
CA LEU A 219 13.70 15.30 -9.54
C LEU A 219 12.84 14.66 -8.45
N SER A 220 11.79 13.96 -8.86
CA SER A 220 10.85 13.26 -7.97
C SER A 220 10.74 11.80 -8.36
N GLY A 221 11.64 11.00 -7.78
CA GLY A 221 11.77 9.57 -8.11
C GLY A 221 12.09 9.39 -9.60
N ASP A 222 11.18 8.74 -10.33
CA ASP A 222 11.30 8.52 -11.77
C ASP A 222 10.76 9.70 -12.61
N ARG A 223 10.27 10.78 -11.98
CA ARG A 223 9.68 11.94 -12.65
C ARG A 223 10.64 13.12 -12.63
N VAL A 224 10.76 13.80 -13.76
CA VAL A 224 11.44 15.08 -13.89
C VAL A 224 10.39 16.13 -14.20
N PHE A 225 10.22 17.06 -13.26
CA PHE A 225 9.37 18.23 -13.44
C PHE A 225 10.26 19.42 -13.77
N LEU A 226 9.98 20.11 -14.87
CA LEU A 226 10.73 21.28 -15.31
C LEU A 226 9.76 22.45 -15.45
N ALA A 227 10.12 23.62 -14.95
CA ALA A 227 9.32 24.82 -15.12
C ALA A 227 10.18 26.07 -15.29
N LYS A 228 9.55 27.15 -15.75
CA LYS A 228 10.11 28.51 -15.65
C LYS A 228 9.38 29.26 -14.56
N CYS A 229 9.97 29.47 -13.40
CA CYS A 229 9.32 30.12 -12.26
C CYS A 229 10.11 31.37 -11.84
N ALA A 230 9.42 32.41 -11.37
CA ALA A 230 10.07 33.68 -11.00
C ALA A 230 10.68 33.64 -9.59
N LYS A 231 10.01 32.95 -8.65
CA LYS A 231 10.43 32.89 -7.25
C LYS A 231 10.02 31.58 -6.59
N LEU A 232 10.80 31.18 -5.59
CA LEU A 232 10.52 30.08 -4.69
C LEU A 232 10.44 30.60 -3.26
N ALA A 233 9.41 30.17 -2.55
CA ALA A 233 9.22 30.47 -1.14
C ALA A 233 9.04 29.17 -0.34
N GLN A 234 9.39 29.21 0.93
CA GLN A 234 9.03 28.13 1.85
C GLN A 234 7.51 28.13 2.04
N GLU A 235 6.88 26.95 1.95
CA GLU A 235 5.43 26.83 2.15
C GLU A 235 5.04 27.24 3.58
N GLU A 236 5.81 26.78 4.57
CA GLU A 236 5.71 27.22 5.96
C GLU A 236 6.47 28.54 6.14
N GLY A 237 5.72 29.64 6.35
CA GLY A 237 6.27 30.96 6.68
C GLY A 237 6.38 31.94 5.51
N GLY A 238 6.26 31.48 4.25
CA GLY A 238 6.19 32.37 3.08
C GLY A 238 7.48 33.14 2.76
N ASN A 239 8.59 32.81 3.42
CA ASN A 239 9.88 33.43 3.18
C ASN A 239 10.39 33.05 1.79
N VAL A 240 10.72 34.05 0.97
CA VAL A 240 11.30 33.84 -0.36
C VAL A 240 12.75 33.38 -0.19
N VAL A 241 13.06 32.17 -0.67
CA VAL A 241 14.38 31.53 -0.54
C VAL A 241 15.19 31.63 -1.82
N TRP A 242 14.54 31.83 -2.97
CA TRP A 242 15.21 31.97 -4.26
C TRP A 242 14.38 32.80 -5.24
N THR A 243 15.07 33.56 -6.09
CA THR A 243 14.49 34.38 -7.15
C THR A 243 15.30 34.21 -8.43
N ASP A 244 14.61 34.16 -9.57
CA ASP A 244 15.25 33.97 -10.87
C ASP A 244 16.15 35.15 -11.25
N SER A 245 17.46 34.89 -11.32
CA SER A 245 18.46 35.84 -11.83
C SER A 245 18.69 35.70 -13.34
N GLY A 246 18.22 34.61 -13.96
CA GLY A 246 18.43 34.29 -15.37
C GLY A 246 19.76 33.61 -15.71
N GLU A 247 20.73 33.60 -14.77
CA GLU A 247 22.08 33.05 -14.95
C GLU A 247 22.20 31.59 -14.50
N GLU A 248 21.32 31.16 -13.58
CA GLU A 248 21.38 29.86 -12.93
C GLU A 248 20.07 29.08 -13.09
N VAL A 249 20.18 27.76 -13.07
CA VAL A 249 19.08 26.81 -13.07
C VAL A 249 19.08 26.11 -11.73
N LEU A 250 17.95 26.20 -11.02
CA LEU A 250 17.75 25.53 -9.75
C LEU A 250 17.42 24.06 -9.97
N MET A 251 18.17 23.19 -9.29
CA MET A 251 17.93 21.75 -9.27
C MET A 251 17.57 21.29 -7.86
N LEU A 252 16.51 20.50 -7.74
CA LEU A 252 15.96 20.02 -6.47
C LEU A 252 15.66 18.52 -6.54
N SER A 253 15.83 17.79 -5.43
CA SER A 253 15.33 16.42 -5.29
C SER A 253 14.19 16.39 -4.29
N CYS A 254 12.96 16.18 -4.73
CA CYS A 254 11.77 16.24 -3.86
C CYS A 254 11.01 14.91 -3.86
N HIS A 255 10.27 14.61 -2.79
CA HIS A 255 9.43 13.42 -2.74
C HIS A 255 8.30 13.51 -3.77
N ALA A 256 7.54 14.60 -3.75
CA ALA A 256 6.37 14.79 -4.61
C ALA A 256 6.27 16.23 -5.12
N VAL A 257 5.66 16.38 -6.29
CA VAL A 257 5.33 17.68 -6.89
C VAL A 257 3.86 17.65 -7.29
N HIS A 258 3.09 18.63 -6.82
CA HIS A 258 1.67 18.76 -7.13
C HIS A 258 1.28 20.22 -7.37
N ASN A 259 0.16 20.43 -8.06
CA ASN A 259 -0.35 21.77 -8.34
C ASN A 259 -1.14 22.26 -7.13
N GLY A 260 -0.71 23.36 -6.52
CA GLY A 260 -1.44 24.07 -5.47
C GLY A 260 -2.31 25.20 -6.03
N SER A 261 -2.98 25.94 -5.15
CA SER A 261 -3.84 27.06 -5.51
C SER A 261 -3.06 28.31 -5.94
N SER A 262 -1.88 28.55 -5.35
CA SER A 262 -1.04 29.72 -5.57
C SER A 262 0.18 29.46 -6.45
N GLY A 263 0.38 28.23 -6.91
CA GLY A 263 1.55 27.81 -7.68
C GLY A 263 1.76 26.31 -7.65
N VAL A 264 2.96 25.86 -7.96
CA VAL A 264 3.35 24.45 -7.88
C VAL A 264 4.02 24.20 -6.54
N VAL A 265 3.59 23.18 -5.80
CA VAL A 265 4.16 22.83 -4.50
C VAL A 265 5.03 21.59 -4.67
N ALA A 266 6.29 21.71 -4.24
CA ALA A 266 7.23 20.61 -4.17
C ALA A 266 7.45 20.26 -2.69
N VAL A 267 7.13 19.02 -2.31
CA VAL A 267 7.12 18.57 -0.92
C VAL A 267 8.34 17.72 -0.63
N ASP A 268 8.90 17.92 0.56
CA ASP A 268 10.04 17.17 1.07
C ASP A 268 11.24 17.21 0.09
N CYS A 269 11.69 18.43 -0.19
CA CYS A 269 12.84 18.72 -1.02
C CYS A 269 14.15 18.66 -0.21
N ILE A 270 15.15 18.04 -0.82
CA ILE A 270 16.51 17.86 -0.28
C ILE A 270 17.56 18.12 -1.37
N ASN A 271 18.79 18.38 -0.94
CA ASN A 271 19.97 18.54 -1.78
C ASN A 271 19.83 19.63 -2.86
N ALA A 272 19.22 20.78 -2.54
CA ALA A 272 19.11 21.86 -3.51
C ALA A 272 20.49 22.27 -4.05
N ALA A 273 20.56 22.53 -5.36
CA ALA A 273 21.78 22.94 -6.03
C ALA A 273 21.50 23.92 -7.17
N LEU A 274 22.46 24.81 -7.43
CA LEU A 274 22.40 25.80 -8.49
C LEU A 274 23.36 25.41 -9.62
N LEU A 275 22.86 25.34 -10.84
CA LEU A 275 23.64 24.99 -12.02
C LEU A 275 23.75 26.22 -12.93
N PRO A 276 24.95 26.62 -13.37
CA PRO A 276 25.09 27.69 -14.36
C PRO A 276 24.34 27.35 -15.66
N ARG A 277 23.56 28.30 -16.20
CA ARG A 277 22.72 28.08 -17.38
C ARG A 277 23.51 27.72 -18.63
N THR A 278 24.80 28.05 -18.69
CA THR A 278 25.70 27.69 -19.80
C THR A 278 26.01 26.20 -19.88
N GLU A 279 25.83 25.45 -18.79
CA GLU A 279 26.12 24.01 -18.73
C GLU A 279 24.96 23.14 -19.25
N ILE A 280 23.78 23.72 -19.48
CA ILE A 280 22.59 22.97 -19.89
C ILE A 280 22.18 23.32 -21.34
N SER A 281 22.03 22.30 -22.17
CA SER A 281 21.49 22.43 -23.53
C SER A 281 19.96 22.57 -23.52
N ASP A 282 19.35 22.88 -24.67
CA ASP A 282 17.89 22.98 -24.83
C ASP A 282 17.14 21.64 -24.68
N LEU A 283 17.86 20.53 -24.92
CA LEU A 283 17.38 19.17 -24.81
C LEU A 283 18.47 18.32 -24.16
N THR A 284 18.11 17.52 -23.16
CA THR A 284 19.05 16.67 -22.41
C THR A 284 18.49 15.27 -22.18
N ASN A 285 19.30 14.39 -21.58
CA ASN A 285 18.87 13.08 -21.09
C ASN A 285 19.03 13.00 -19.57
N PHE A 286 18.36 12.02 -18.95
CA PHE A 286 18.32 11.90 -17.49
C PHE A 286 19.70 11.63 -16.88
N THR A 287 20.52 10.78 -17.51
CA THR A 287 21.87 10.44 -17.03
C THR A 287 22.77 11.67 -16.98
N TYR A 288 22.75 12.51 -18.03
CA TYR A 288 23.52 13.74 -18.06
C TYR A 288 22.99 14.77 -17.06
N LEU A 289 21.66 14.86 -16.89
CA LEU A 289 21.06 15.71 -15.87
C LEU A 289 21.51 15.31 -14.46
N GLN A 290 21.54 14.00 -14.16
CA GLN A 290 22.05 13.49 -12.89
C GLN A 290 23.54 13.78 -12.72
N TYR A 291 24.35 13.67 -13.78
CA TYR A 291 25.77 14.05 -13.76
C TYR A 291 25.95 15.55 -13.47
N LEU A 292 25.18 16.42 -14.13
CA LEU A 292 25.21 17.86 -13.88
C LEU A 292 24.85 18.16 -12.42
N TYR A 293 23.79 17.52 -11.91
CA TYR A 293 23.33 17.69 -10.53
C TYR A 293 24.37 17.30 -9.48
N THR A 294 25.08 16.18 -9.68
CA THR A 294 26.05 15.67 -8.70
C THR A 294 27.45 16.28 -8.84
N SER A 295 27.87 16.62 -10.06
CA SER A 295 29.26 16.94 -10.37
C SER A 295 29.50 18.40 -10.75
N LYS A 296 28.48 19.14 -11.20
CA LYS A 296 28.62 20.50 -11.71
C LYS A 296 27.83 21.54 -10.91
N ALA A 297 26.65 21.16 -10.42
CA ALA A 297 25.80 22.06 -9.65
C ALA A 297 26.41 22.33 -8.26
N THR A 298 26.27 23.57 -7.78
CA THR A 298 26.76 24.00 -6.47
C THR A 298 25.66 23.83 -5.42
N PRO A 299 25.88 23.04 -4.35
CA PRO A 299 24.87 22.84 -3.32
C PRO A 299 24.48 24.14 -2.60
N ASN A 300 23.19 24.36 -2.40
CA ASN A 300 22.66 25.52 -1.68
C ASN A 300 21.70 25.08 -0.57
N ARG A 301 22.24 25.06 0.66
CA ARG A 301 21.53 24.59 1.86
C ARG A 301 20.42 25.53 2.35
N LEU A 302 20.43 26.80 1.90
CA LEU A 302 19.39 27.77 2.29
C LEU A 302 18.05 27.46 1.61
N ILE A 303 18.09 26.86 0.42
CA ILE A 303 16.89 26.52 -0.35
C ILE A 303 16.33 25.18 0.13
N ALA A 304 17.19 24.16 0.26
CA ALA A 304 16.82 22.89 0.86
C ALA A 304 18.02 22.25 1.56
N PRO A 305 17.80 21.59 2.72
CA PRO A 305 18.86 20.92 3.48
C PRO A 305 19.46 19.75 2.71
N SER A 306 20.67 19.34 3.10
CA SER A 306 21.27 18.13 2.56
C SER A 306 20.68 16.86 3.19
N GLU A 307 20.63 15.77 2.43
CA GLU A 307 20.08 14.50 2.93
C GLU A 307 20.84 13.99 4.17
N VAL A 308 22.17 14.13 4.16
CA VAL A 308 23.06 13.64 5.22
C VAL A 308 22.78 14.33 6.56
N GLU A 309 22.41 15.61 6.54
CA GLU A 309 22.07 16.38 7.75
C GLU A 309 20.73 15.96 8.36
N LEU A 310 19.81 15.41 7.54
CA LEU A 310 18.50 14.98 7.99
C LEU A 310 18.46 13.51 8.41
N THR A 311 19.47 12.72 8.05
CA THR A 311 19.55 11.28 8.35
C THR A 311 19.62 11.03 9.85
N LEU A 312 18.71 10.21 10.34
CA LEU A 312 18.60 9.78 11.74
C LEU A 312 19.23 8.39 11.96
N ALA A 313 18.92 7.45 11.06
CA ALA A 313 19.41 6.08 11.13
C ALA A 313 19.59 5.50 9.72
N ASN A 314 20.59 4.63 9.57
CA ASN A 314 20.87 3.94 8.33
C ASN A 314 20.51 2.47 8.46
N ASP A 315 20.01 1.87 7.37
CA ASP A 315 19.69 0.44 7.30
C ASP A 315 18.66 -0.04 8.37
N SER A 316 17.66 0.78 8.67
CA SER A 316 16.51 0.40 9.50
C SER A 316 15.64 -0.64 8.78
N ARG A 317 15.02 -1.55 9.54
CA ARG A 317 14.11 -2.59 9.05
C ARG A 317 12.75 -2.00 8.77
N LEU A 318 12.29 -2.08 7.54
CA LEU A 318 10.93 -1.66 7.19
C LEU A 318 9.94 -2.80 7.43
N MET A 319 8.87 -2.51 8.15
CA MET A 319 7.72 -3.41 8.35
C MET A 319 6.44 -2.75 7.83
N ILE A 320 5.52 -3.55 7.27
CA ILE A 320 4.22 -3.04 6.80
C ILE A 320 3.40 -2.42 7.95
N ASN A 321 3.41 -3.07 9.11
CA ASN A 321 2.80 -2.67 10.37
C ASN A 321 3.70 -3.12 11.54
N LEU A 322 3.26 -2.91 12.80
CA LEU A 322 3.99 -3.33 14.00
C LEU A 322 4.33 -4.83 14.06
N GLU A 323 3.55 -5.69 13.40
CA GLU A 323 3.71 -7.15 13.41
C GLU A 323 4.44 -7.67 12.17
N GLY A 324 4.63 -6.82 11.15
CA GLY A 324 5.14 -7.22 9.84
C GLY A 324 4.19 -8.17 9.09
N CYS A 325 2.91 -8.22 9.45
CA CYS A 325 1.96 -9.20 8.91
C CYS A 325 0.56 -8.65 8.62
N VAL A 326 -0.05 -9.12 7.54
CA VAL A 326 -1.45 -8.85 7.17
C VAL A 326 -2.26 -10.15 7.11
N ASN A 327 -3.52 -10.07 7.53
CA ASN A 327 -4.44 -11.21 7.58
C ASN A 327 -5.61 -11.04 6.59
N THR A 328 -5.32 -10.52 5.40
CA THR A 328 -6.31 -10.28 4.34
C THR A 328 -5.95 -11.07 3.08
N LEU A 329 -6.94 -11.33 2.21
CA LEU A 329 -6.78 -11.93 0.88
C LEU A 329 -6.59 -10.89 -0.22
N ALA A 330 -6.06 -9.71 0.11
CA ALA A 330 -6.02 -8.57 -0.80
C ALA A 330 -4.64 -8.38 -1.48
N ASP A 331 -3.77 -9.39 -1.48
CA ASP A 331 -2.40 -9.34 -2.03
C ASP A 331 -1.61 -8.10 -1.52
N GLU A 332 -1.86 -7.67 -0.28
CA GLU A 332 -1.31 -6.41 0.24
C GLU A 332 0.22 -6.48 0.34
N CYS A 333 0.81 -7.65 0.61
CA CYS A 333 2.26 -7.78 0.63
C CYS A 333 2.85 -7.63 -0.77
N LYS A 334 2.16 -8.08 -1.81
CA LYS A 334 2.61 -7.89 -3.18
C LYS A 334 2.64 -6.41 -3.55
N GLU A 335 1.58 -5.67 -3.23
CA GLU A 335 1.50 -4.22 -3.45
C GLU A 335 2.56 -3.47 -2.63
N PHE A 336 2.72 -3.85 -1.35
CA PHE A 336 3.74 -3.29 -0.47
C PHE A 336 5.15 -3.46 -1.04
N LEU A 337 5.51 -4.65 -1.50
CA LEU A 337 6.82 -4.90 -2.09
C LEU A 337 7.04 -4.10 -3.39
N LYS A 338 5.99 -3.88 -4.18
CA LYS A 338 6.04 -3.07 -5.39
C LYS A 338 6.32 -1.61 -5.08
N ASP A 339 5.66 -1.04 -4.08
CA ASP A 339 5.77 0.38 -3.76
C ASP A 339 7.04 0.71 -3.00
N TYR A 340 7.38 -0.11 -2.00
CA TYR A 340 8.45 0.12 -1.03
C TYR A 340 9.74 -0.65 -1.33
N GLY A 341 9.69 -1.72 -2.13
CA GLY A 341 10.85 -2.58 -2.40
C GLY A 341 11.84 -2.03 -3.45
N ARG A 342 11.58 -0.85 -4.03
CA ARG A 342 12.47 -0.27 -5.06
C ARG A 342 13.74 0.28 -4.43
N ASP A 343 14.83 -0.47 -4.55
CA ASP A 343 16.18 -0.10 -4.06
C ASP A 343 17.09 0.53 -5.13
N GLY A 344 16.63 0.58 -6.36
CA GLY A 344 17.32 1.15 -7.52
C GLY A 344 18.26 0.19 -8.25
N THR A 345 18.26 -1.10 -7.90
CA THR A 345 19.00 -2.14 -8.63
C THR A 345 18.47 -2.35 -10.05
N ASP A 346 17.16 -2.25 -10.25
CA ASP A 346 16.49 -2.29 -11.57
C ASP A 346 16.66 -0.99 -12.37
N HIS A 347 17.69 -0.23 -12.04
CA HIS A 347 17.93 1.14 -12.44
C HIS A 347 16.83 2.13 -12.07
N ASN A 348 15.67 1.74 -11.51
CA ASN A 348 14.62 2.64 -11.03
C ASN A 348 15.10 3.60 -9.93
N ALA A 349 14.36 4.69 -9.69
CA ALA A 349 14.67 5.54 -8.54
C ALA A 349 14.35 4.78 -7.24
N LYS A 350 15.15 5.01 -6.21
CA LYS A 350 14.89 4.49 -4.87
C LYS A 350 13.52 4.97 -4.39
N ALA A 351 12.75 4.07 -3.79
CA ALA A 351 11.48 4.43 -3.18
C ALA A 351 11.72 5.40 -2.01
N ARG A 352 11.05 6.54 -2.05
CA ARG A 352 10.96 7.52 -0.95
C ARG A 352 9.51 7.64 -0.54
N PHE A 353 9.22 7.53 0.74
CA PHE A 353 7.85 7.49 1.25
C PHE A 353 7.79 7.88 2.73
N PRO A 354 6.63 8.37 3.20
CA PRO A 354 6.40 8.62 4.62
C PRO A 354 6.38 7.31 5.41
N CYS A 355 7.01 7.30 6.59
CA CYS A 355 7.09 6.17 7.50
C CYS A 355 7.12 6.66 8.96
N PHE A 356 6.95 5.72 9.89
CA PHE A 356 6.83 5.99 11.32
C PHE A 356 7.88 5.22 12.11
N TYR A 357 8.37 5.82 13.19
CA TYR A 357 9.41 5.25 14.02
C TYR A 357 9.24 5.66 15.49
N THR A 358 10.02 5.06 16.37
CA THR A 358 10.15 5.48 17.76
C THR A 358 11.61 5.85 18.04
N GLU A 359 11.85 6.94 18.78
CA GLU A 359 13.20 7.34 19.18
C GLU A 359 13.91 6.27 20.02
N SER A 360 13.13 5.42 20.71
CA SER A 360 13.66 4.32 21.53
C SER A 360 14.27 3.17 20.71
N ASN A 361 13.85 2.99 19.46
CA ASN A 361 14.26 1.90 18.58
C ASN A 361 14.23 2.36 17.11
N PRO A 362 15.24 3.12 16.65
CA PRO A 362 15.30 3.62 15.28
C PRO A 362 15.65 2.52 14.24
N ASP A 363 16.01 1.32 14.69
CA ASP A 363 16.37 0.19 13.81
C ASP A 363 15.15 -0.47 13.16
N THR A 364 13.93 -0.14 13.60
CA THR A 364 12.68 -0.67 13.03
C THR A 364 11.72 0.47 12.75
N VAL A 365 11.17 0.47 11.54
CA VAL A 365 10.25 1.51 11.07
C VAL A 365 9.05 0.86 10.40
N VAL A 366 7.92 1.55 10.50
CA VAL A 366 6.63 1.04 10.06
C VAL A 366 6.10 1.90 8.92
N ALA A 367 5.60 1.28 7.85
CA ALA A 367 5.02 2.00 6.73
C ALA A 367 3.58 2.50 7.01
N ARG A 368 2.76 1.66 7.67
CA ARG A 368 1.37 1.97 7.99
C ARG A 368 1.18 2.04 9.50
N PHE A 369 0.97 3.26 10.01
CA PHE A 369 0.63 3.49 11.41
C PHE A 369 -0.41 4.59 11.48
N ASP A 370 -1.57 4.27 12.05
CA ASP A 370 -2.65 5.23 12.29
C ASP A 370 -3.25 4.94 13.67
N LEU A 371 -2.80 5.72 14.65
CA LEU A 371 -3.22 5.56 16.04
C LEU A 371 -4.68 6.01 16.23
N ASP A 372 -5.12 7.06 15.54
CA ASP A 372 -6.47 7.59 15.65
C ASP A 372 -7.52 6.62 15.10
N ALA A 373 -7.25 6.02 13.94
CA ALA A 373 -8.10 4.98 13.38
C ALA A 373 -8.16 3.76 14.31
N THR A 374 -7.00 3.31 14.81
CA THR A 374 -6.92 2.16 15.73
C THR A 374 -7.68 2.44 17.04
N TYR A 375 -7.57 3.65 17.57
CA TYR A 375 -8.32 4.09 18.75
C TYR A 375 -9.83 4.10 18.51
N ARG A 376 -10.30 4.66 17.39
CA ARG A 376 -11.73 4.69 17.04
C ARG A 376 -12.28 3.27 16.89
N GLN A 377 -11.55 2.39 16.22
CA GLN A 377 -11.92 0.98 16.07
C GLN A 377 -11.99 0.28 17.43
N PHE A 378 -11.01 0.52 18.30
CA PHE A 378 -11.01 0.02 19.68
C PHE A 378 -12.25 0.47 20.46
N ILE A 379 -12.60 1.75 20.41
CA ILE A 379 -13.78 2.28 21.11
C ILE A 379 -15.07 1.64 20.63
N VAL A 380 -15.26 1.52 19.31
CA VAL A 380 -16.45 0.87 18.75
C VAL A 380 -16.50 -0.62 19.13
N ALA A 381 -15.37 -1.32 19.00
CA ALA A 381 -15.24 -2.74 19.33
C ALA A 381 -15.44 -3.04 20.81
N LEU A 382 -15.14 -2.09 21.70
CA LEU A 382 -15.38 -2.22 23.13
C LEU A 382 -16.83 -1.87 23.49
N ILE A 383 -17.33 -0.72 23.04
CA ILE A 383 -18.64 -0.20 23.46
C ILE A 383 -19.79 -1.00 22.87
N LEU A 384 -19.74 -1.34 21.58
CA LEU A 384 -20.88 -1.99 20.91
C LEU A 384 -21.27 -3.33 21.55
N PRO A 385 -20.38 -4.33 21.68
CA PRO A 385 -20.77 -5.61 22.29
C PRO A 385 -21.03 -5.49 23.79
N THR A 386 -20.38 -4.57 24.51
CA THR A 386 -20.64 -4.36 25.95
C THR A 386 -22.00 -3.73 26.21
N VAL A 387 -22.44 -2.80 25.38
CA VAL A 387 -23.80 -2.25 25.48
C VAL A 387 -24.84 -3.31 25.11
N LEU A 388 -24.62 -4.07 24.03
CA LEU A 388 -25.55 -5.12 23.61
C LEU A 388 -25.73 -6.21 24.66
N ILE A 389 -24.64 -6.67 25.31
CA ILE A 389 -24.73 -7.67 26.39
C ILE A 389 -25.43 -7.08 27.62
N VAL A 390 -25.11 -5.85 28.04
CA VAL A 390 -25.73 -5.23 29.22
C VAL A 390 -27.23 -5.05 29.00
N VAL A 391 -27.63 -4.49 27.85
CA VAL A 391 -29.05 -4.32 27.50
C VAL A 391 -29.76 -5.68 27.44
N SER A 392 -29.16 -6.69 26.80
CA SER A 392 -29.75 -8.03 26.70
C SER A 392 -29.88 -8.72 28.07
N CYS A 393 -28.90 -8.58 28.95
CA CYS A 393 -28.96 -9.14 30.29
C CYS A 393 -30.01 -8.42 31.16
N ILE A 394 -30.13 -7.10 31.05
CA ILE A 394 -31.17 -6.32 31.75
C ILE A 394 -32.56 -6.74 31.27
N THR A 395 -32.78 -6.85 29.96
CA THR A 395 -34.09 -7.27 29.43
C THR A 395 -34.45 -8.70 29.85
N LEU A 396 -33.48 -9.63 29.87
CA LEU A 396 -33.70 -10.99 30.37
C LEU A 396 -34.01 -11.03 31.87
N MET A 397 -33.31 -10.24 32.68
CA MET A 397 -33.61 -10.11 34.12
C MET A 397 -35.02 -9.55 34.35
N LEU A 398 -35.43 -8.54 33.55
CA LEU A 398 -36.78 -8.00 33.60
C LEU A 398 -37.80 -9.06 33.20
N CYS A 399 -37.59 -9.77 32.07
CA CYS A 399 -38.47 -10.84 31.63
C CYS A 399 -38.61 -11.94 32.69
N GLN A 400 -37.53 -12.32 33.38
CA GLN A 400 -37.58 -13.30 34.46
C GLN A 400 -38.43 -12.84 35.65
N LYS A 401 -38.45 -11.52 35.93
CA LYS A 401 -39.25 -10.95 37.03
C LYS A 401 -40.70 -10.69 36.64
N THR A 402 -40.96 -10.39 35.37
CA THR A 402 -42.28 -9.97 34.88
C THR A 402 -43.05 -11.09 34.21
N VAL A 403 -42.43 -12.17 33.71
CA VAL A 403 -43.14 -13.26 33.05
C VAL A 403 -43.46 -14.35 34.06
N GLU A 404 -44.75 -14.70 34.17
CA GLU A 404 -45.22 -15.85 34.93
C GLU A 404 -45.87 -16.88 34.00
N VAL A 405 -45.72 -18.15 34.35
CA VAL A 405 -46.41 -19.25 33.66
C VAL A 405 -47.69 -19.52 34.43
N GLY A 406 -48.84 -19.26 33.80
CA GLY A 406 -50.13 -19.58 34.38
C GLY A 406 -50.38 -21.09 34.41
N ASP A 407 -51.40 -21.52 35.16
CA ASP A 407 -51.81 -22.93 35.25
C ASP A 407 -52.22 -23.54 33.90
N ASP A 408 -52.45 -22.70 32.87
CA ASP A 408 -52.69 -23.09 31.47
C ASP A 408 -51.41 -23.26 30.63
N ALA A 409 -50.24 -23.28 31.28
CA ALA A 409 -48.91 -23.35 30.68
C ALA A 409 -48.63 -22.22 29.65
N LYS A 410 -49.36 -21.10 29.73
CA LYS A 410 -49.11 -19.90 28.91
C LYS A 410 -48.28 -18.87 29.67
N MET A 411 -47.35 -18.23 28.96
CA MET A 411 -46.55 -17.12 29.49
C MET A 411 -47.37 -15.82 29.47
N ARG A 412 -47.43 -15.13 30.61
CA ARG A 412 -48.15 -13.85 30.77
C ARG A 412 -47.27 -12.83 31.50
N ILE A 413 -47.49 -11.54 31.24
CA ILE A 413 -46.81 -10.46 31.95
C ILE A 413 -47.57 -10.14 33.25
N LYS A 414 -46.89 -10.34 34.37
CA LYS A 414 -47.31 -10.03 35.73
C LYS A 414 -47.66 -8.55 35.83
N GLY A 415 -48.96 -8.25 35.98
CA GLY A 415 -49.47 -6.88 36.10
C GLY A 415 -50.40 -6.40 34.98
N CYS A 416 -50.56 -7.11 33.87
CA CYS A 416 -51.64 -6.85 32.90
C CYS A 416 -52.95 -7.61 33.21
N GLY A 417 -53.21 -7.85 34.50
CA GLY A 417 -54.41 -8.52 35.01
C GLY A 417 -55.42 -7.54 35.61
N SER A 418 -55.77 -6.46 34.91
CA SER A 418 -57.04 -5.78 35.13
C SER A 418 -57.47 -5.02 33.88
N GLY A 419 -58.28 -5.67 33.06
CA GLY A 419 -59.11 -5.02 32.05
C GLY A 419 -58.54 -4.99 30.64
N GLN A 420 -58.67 -6.10 29.90
CA GLN A 420 -59.05 -6.02 28.49
C GLN A 420 -59.88 -7.24 28.17
N ALA A 421 -61.19 -7.00 28.18
CA ALA A 421 -62.22 -7.94 27.76
C ALA A 421 -61.96 -8.38 26.31
N ASP A 422 -62.22 -9.65 26.07
CA ASP A 422 -62.30 -10.29 24.76
C ASP A 422 -63.00 -9.38 23.73
N MET A 423 -62.26 -8.95 22.71
CA MET A 423 -62.87 -8.59 21.43
C MET A 423 -62.57 -9.72 20.46
N GLN A 424 -63.40 -10.76 20.54
CA GLN A 424 -63.51 -11.81 19.52
C GLN A 424 -63.79 -11.15 18.17
N LEU A 425 -62.82 -11.19 17.25
CA LEU A 425 -63.09 -11.07 15.83
C LEU A 425 -63.12 -12.49 15.27
N SER A 426 -64.33 -12.99 15.03
CA SER A 426 -64.60 -14.25 14.35
C SER A 426 -64.39 -14.07 12.84
N PRO A 427 -63.65 -14.95 12.16
CA PRO A 427 -63.89 -15.19 10.75
C PRO A 427 -64.06 -16.70 10.48
N ASN A 428 -65.23 -17.05 9.94
CA ASN A 428 -65.44 -17.99 8.83
C ASN A 428 -66.65 -18.90 9.07
N ASP A 429 -67.72 -18.59 8.36
CA ASP A 429 -68.63 -19.60 7.80
C ASP A 429 -68.37 -19.69 6.27
N PRO A 430 -68.76 -20.80 5.62
CA PRO A 430 -67.93 -21.47 4.62
C PRO A 430 -68.26 -21.07 3.18
N VAL A 431 -67.24 -21.13 2.31
CA VAL A 431 -67.45 -21.25 0.86
C VAL A 431 -67.41 -22.75 0.52
N SER A 432 -68.57 -23.32 0.19
CA SER A 432 -68.69 -24.64 -0.42
C SER A 432 -68.40 -24.57 -1.94
N PRO A 433 -67.90 -25.66 -2.54
CA PRO A 433 -67.78 -25.76 -4.00
C PRO A 433 -69.04 -26.38 -4.61
N LEU A 434 -69.66 -25.67 -5.56
CA LEU A 434 -70.30 -26.18 -6.80
C LEU A 434 -70.85 -25.02 -7.61
#